data_AF-A0A6B2UGM0-F1
#
_entry.id   AF-A0A6B2UGM0-F1
#
_cell.length_a   1.000
_cell.length_b   1.000
_cell.length_c   1.000
_cell.angle_alpha   90.00
_cell.angle_beta   90.00
_cell.angle_gamma   90.00
#
_symmetry.space_group_name_H-M   'P 1'
#
loop_
_entity.id
_entity.type
_entity.pdbx_description
1 polymer ?
#
loop_
_entity_poly.entity_id
_entity_poly.type
_entity_poly.pdbx_seq_one_letter_code
_entity_poly.pdbx_strand_id
1 'polypeptide(L)'
;MLAGLGAKVTGAAVAAGVAALVVTGIVMIPSGADYSVSARSTAAQASPSALTSPAPRPSAPVETRAPAPSPAAASVRTSRPAKAPVPTYFVSAKGNDSNPGTSAGAPFRTLQKAADLAGPGDVVAVMNGTYTEPRKGSNVLTVTRSGRPGAPITFMAYPGQRPVLHPRTAWNGISVYGASHIVIENLEVEGNNAALSLADAERSSSRTDPTYNTNCIAVEKNRESGAFPHHVDIIGNLVHDCAGGGISAIEADDIDIVGNHVHSNSWFTVFGSSGISVLTPRGGDGSRTYGIRITGNRVHDNETKVKWEGCRCYSDGNGIIVDTTKGDPARGRPAYDGRVLVANKVSYDNGGSGIHAYRSQHVDIVHNTAYLNGRSPRITSPYANIFAHDSTDVRLLDNIAYGRPGQATNSTSGNVDVTYDYNVYFGGKAPETKGPHDLVADPRFAAPGTGPDADFRLTKGSPAIGSGTPFPAVSTDFTGAPRKGGAPERGAYSFGAAEETVAGSGGASAAAQENPDTAAGSGAETGTDAAGTDTAGTGAAGTDAASGPSGDAGSGPSAQGGGEPLAETGGSDPVLPLSIAAGVLVVGAGLFVLARRRRS
;
A
#
# COMPACT_ATOMS: atom_id res chain seq x y z
N MET A 1 -50.96 13.79 -56.97
CA MET A 1 -51.97 13.23 -56.05
C MET A 1 -51.22 12.50 -54.94
N LEU A 2 -51.20 13.12 -53.74
CA LEU A 2 -51.86 12.65 -52.50
C LEU A 2 -51.11 11.46 -51.87
N ALA A 3 -50.79 11.40 -50.58
CA ALA A 3 -50.96 12.23 -49.38
C ALA A 3 -50.01 11.58 -48.33
N GLY A 4 -49.37 12.22 -47.36
CA GLY A 4 -49.87 13.26 -46.47
C GLY A 4 -50.50 12.61 -45.23
N LEU A 5 -49.73 12.43 -44.15
CA LEU A 5 -50.25 12.40 -42.77
C LEU A 5 -49.10 12.57 -41.77
N GLY A 6 -49.11 13.71 -41.09
CA GLY A 6 -48.27 13.97 -39.93
C GLY A 6 -48.94 13.50 -38.64
N ALA A 7 -48.14 13.36 -37.59
CA ALA A 7 -48.62 13.31 -36.21
C ALA A 7 -47.66 14.08 -35.30
N LYS A 8 -48.27 14.97 -34.52
CA LYS A 8 -47.66 15.88 -33.56
C LYS A 8 -47.04 15.11 -32.39
N VAL A 9 -45.89 15.60 -31.93
CA VAL A 9 -45.28 15.26 -30.65
C VAL A 9 -45.96 16.07 -29.54
N THR A 10 -46.61 15.37 -28.61
CA THR A 10 -47.02 15.90 -27.30
C THR A 10 -46.81 14.80 -26.26
N GLY A 11 -46.12 15.10 -25.16
CA GLY A 11 -46.21 14.28 -23.94
C GLY A 11 -44.88 14.03 -23.21
N ALA A 12 -44.57 14.93 -22.28
CA ALA A 12 -43.83 14.76 -21.03
C ALA A 12 -42.88 13.54 -20.89
N ALA A 13 -41.58 13.82 -20.84
CA ALA A 13 -40.58 12.91 -20.30
C ALA A 13 -40.67 12.89 -18.77
N VAL A 14 -41.06 11.74 -18.20
CA VAL A 14 -40.66 11.35 -16.84
C VAL A 14 -39.64 10.24 -17.02
N ALA A 15 -38.35 10.60 -16.99
CA ALA A 15 -37.25 9.64 -17.00
C ALA A 15 -36.99 9.19 -15.56
N ALA A 16 -37.62 8.10 -15.14
CA ALA A 16 -37.16 7.31 -14.02
C ALA A 16 -35.95 6.48 -14.48
N GLY A 17 -34.75 6.93 -14.12
CA GLY A 17 -33.51 6.20 -14.39
C GLY A 17 -33.42 4.97 -13.48
N VAL A 18 -33.67 3.79 -14.05
CA VAL A 18 -33.31 2.49 -13.44
C VAL A 18 -31.95 2.10 -14.04
N ALA A 19 -30.89 2.19 -13.23
CA ALA A 19 -29.60 1.61 -13.56
C ALA A 19 -29.71 0.08 -13.49
N ALA A 20 -29.71 -0.59 -14.64
CA ALA A 20 -29.65 -2.04 -14.72
C ALA A 20 -28.21 -2.52 -14.48
N LEU A 21 -27.98 -3.09 -13.30
CA LEU A 21 -26.79 -3.86 -12.97
C LEU A 21 -26.92 -5.25 -13.62
N VAL A 22 -26.28 -5.46 -14.76
CA VAL A 22 -26.15 -6.82 -15.34
C VAL A 22 -24.89 -7.45 -14.77
N VAL A 23 -25.09 -8.29 -13.76
CA VAL A 23 -24.09 -9.24 -13.26
C VAL A 23 -24.22 -10.54 -14.07
N THR A 24 -23.05 -11.14 -14.30
CA THR A 24 -22.77 -12.53 -14.72
C THR A 24 -22.83 -12.94 -16.19
N GLY A 25 -21.66 -13.39 -16.65
CA GLY A 25 -21.47 -14.42 -17.67
C GLY A 25 -20.19 -15.21 -17.37
N ILE A 26 -20.18 -16.03 -16.30
CA ILE A 26 -19.28 -17.18 -16.20
C ILE A 26 -20.19 -18.41 -16.08
N VAL A 27 -20.12 -19.26 -17.08
CA VAL A 27 -20.80 -20.55 -17.13
C VAL A 27 -20.11 -21.50 -16.15
N MET A 28 -20.88 -22.00 -15.17
CA MET A 28 -20.49 -23.10 -14.29
C MET A 28 -20.86 -24.43 -14.97
N ILE A 29 -19.89 -25.35 -15.08
CA ILE A 29 -20.13 -26.77 -15.32
C ILE A 29 -20.05 -27.47 -13.95
N PRO A 30 -20.98 -28.38 -13.58
CA PRO A 30 -20.96 -29.02 -12.28
C PRO A 30 -19.96 -30.18 -12.27
N SER A 31 -19.07 -30.22 -11.29
CA SER A 31 -18.28 -31.42 -10.97
C SER A 31 -18.58 -31.87 -9.55
N GLY A 32 -19.45 -32.87 -9.43
CA GLY A 32 -19.45 -33.80 -8.32
C GLY A 32 -19.00 -35.16 -8.85
N ALA A 33 -17.86 -35.65 -8.36
CA ALA A 33 -17.55 -37.04 -8.04
C ALA A 33 -16.02 -37.23 -7.97
N ASP A 34 -15.59 -37.82 -6.86
CA ASP A 34 -14.23 -38.19 -6.49
C ASP A 34 -13.52 -39.07 -7.52
N TYR A 35 -12.22 -38.87 -7.72
CA TYR A 35 -11.30 -39.96 -8.03
C TYR A 35 -9.94 -39.73 -7.38
N SER A 36 -9.60 -40.69 -6.51
CA SER A 36 -8.28 -40.96 -5.99
C SER A 36 -7.42 -41.73 -7.01
N VAL A 37 -6.13 -41.82 -6.67
CA VAL A 37 -5.12 -42.81 -7.13
C VAL A 37 -4.11 -42.32 -8.19
N SER A 38 -2.90 -42.05 -7.68
CA SER A 38 -1.62 -42.70 -8.02
C SER A 38 -1.42 -43.15 -9.48
N ALA A 39 -0.46 -42.53 -10.16
CA ALA A 39 0.10 -43.06 -11.40
C ALA A 39 1.53 -43.55 -11.16
N ARG A 40 1.65 -44.88 -11.01
CA ARG A 40 2.88 -45.63 -11.26
C ARG A 40 3.19 -45.63 -12.75
N SER A 41 4.49 -45.51 -13.02
CA SER A 41 5.20 -45.89 -14.23
C SER A 41 4.71 -47.19 -14.87
N THR A 42 4.50 -47.16 -16.18
CA THR A 42 4.68 -48.32 -17.06
C THR A 42 5.49 -47.91 -18.30
N ALA A 43 6.68 -48.47 -18.39
CA ALA A 43 7.47 -48.55 -19.60
C ALA A 43 6.87 -49.64 -20.51
N ALA A 44 6.94 -49.42 -21.83
CA ALA A 44 6.91 -50.49 -22.82
C ALA A 44 8.05 -50.27 -23.82
N GLN A 45 8.81 -51.34 -24.01
CA GLN A 45 10.09 -51.43 -24.69
C GLN A 45 9.96 -51.41 -26.22
N ALA A 46 10.97 -50.83 -26.87
CA ALA A 46 11.52 -51.34 -28.13
C ALA A 46 13.05 -51.14 -28.10
N SER A 47 13.81 -52.19 -28.38
CA SER A 47 15.28 -52.22 -28.51
C SER A 47 15.66 -52.71 -29.93
N PRO A 48 16.94 -52.73 -30.33
CA PRO A 48 17.83 -51.60 -30.55
C PRO A 48 18.43 -51.63 -31.97
N SER A 49 19.02 -50.54 -32.45
CA SER A 49 19.97 -50.57 -33.57
C SER A 49 21.09 -49.56 -33.38
N ALA A 50 22.26 -49.96 -33.85
CA ALA A 50 23.56 -49.64 -33.31
C ALA A 50 24.11 -48.24 -33.66
N LEU A 51 24.89 -47.75 -32.70
CA LEU A 51 26.03 -46.83 -32.76
C LEU A 51 26.53 -46.41 -34.14
N THR A 52 26.43 -45.10 -34.41
CA THR A 52 27.49 -44.34 -35.09
C THR A 52 27.65 -43.00 -34.37
N SER A 53 28.88 -42.68 -33.92
CA SER A 53 29.23 -41.38 -33.33
C SER A 53 29.41 -40.34 -34.44
N PRO A 54 28.98 -39.08 -34.25
CA PRO A 54 29.57 -37.96 -34.95
C PRO A 54 30.56 -37.19 -34.07
N ALA A 55 31.63 -36.77 -34.73
CA ALA A 55 32.79 -36.01 -34.25
C ALA A 55 32.45 -34.69 -33.52
N PRO A 56 33.38 -34.15 -32.71
CA PRO A 56 33.16 -32.91 -31.97
C PRO A 56 33.08 -31.70 -32.93
N ARG A 57 32.05 -30.88 -32.77
CA ARG A 57 31.95 -29.57 -33.43
C ARG A 57 32.93 -28.58 -32.78
N PRO A 58 33.58 -27.70 -33.55
CA PRO A 58 34.54 -26.74 -33.03
C PRO A 58 33.85 -25.66 -32.17
N SER A 59 34.54 -25.28 -31.10
CA SER A 59 34.21 -24.19 -30.19
C SER A 59 34.04 -22.88 -30.95
N ALA A 60 32.86 -22.26 -30.86
CA ALA A 60 32.67 -20.88 -31.30
C ALA A 60 33.43 -19.92 -30.34
N PRO A 61 33.97 -18.79 -30.83
CA PRO A 61 34.73 -17.87 -30.00
C PRO A 61 33.85 -17.21 -28.94
N VAL A 62 34.39 -17.03 -27.74
CA VAL A 62 33.83 -16.17 -26.70
C VAL A 62 33.89 -14.73 -27.21
N GLU A 63 32.78 -14.25 -27.75
CA GLU A 63 32.62 -12.85 -28.10
C GLU A 63 32.33 -12.08 -26.81
N THR A 64 33.35 -11.38 -26.31
CA THR A 64 33.26 -10.43 -25.21
C THR A 64 32.40 -9.26 -25.66
N ARG A 65 31.09 -9.34 -25.44
CA ARG A 65 30.18 -8.23 -25.70
C ARG A 65 30.48 -7.12 -24.70
N ALA A 66 31.20 -6.11 -25.16
CA ALA A 66 31.41 -4.86 -24.45
C ALA A 66 30.06 -4.26 -24.02
N PRO A 67 29.97 -3.68 -22.81
CA PRO A 67 28.74 -3.02 -22.35
C PRO A 67 28.39 -1.88 -23.32
N ALA A 68 27.13 -1.85 -23.75
CA ALA A 68 26.61 -0.79 -24.60
C ALA A 68 26.82 0.58 -23.92
N PRO A 69 27.16 1.64 -24.68
CA PRO A 69 27.39 2.96 -24.11
C PRO A 69 26.12 3.47 -23.41
N SER A 70 26.32 3.86 -22.16
CA SER A 70 25.30 4.46 -21.28
C SER A 70 24.75 5.73 -21.93
N PRO A 71 23.43 5.85 -22.19
CA PRO A 71 22.87 7.13 -22.60
C PRO A 71 22.96 8.10 -21.41
N ALA A 72 23.56 9.26 -21.67
CA ALA A 72 23.78 10.32 -20.70
C ALA A 72 22.52 10.62 -19.88
N ALA A 73 22.68 10.62 -18.56
CA ALA A 73 21.64 10.85 -17.58
C ALA A 73 20.95 12.20 -17.78
N ALA A 74 19.70 12.19 -18.26
CA ALA A 74 18.78 13.28 -18.03
C ALA A 74 18.43 13.29 -16.53
N SER A 75 18.94 14.27 -15.81
CA SER A 75 18.61 14.51 -14.41
C SER A 75 17.10 14.77 -14.30
N VAL A 76 16.33 13.79 -13.80
CA VAL A 76 14.89 13.94 -13.56
C VAL A 76 14.71 14.80 -12.31
N ARG A 77 14.72 16.12 -12.51
CA ARG A 77 14.08 17.05 -11.58
C ARG A 77 12.58 16.96 -11.82
N THR A 78 11.84 16.31 -10.93
CA THR A 78 10.46 16.75 -10.64
C THR A 78 10.51 17.92 -9.66
N SER A 79 11.28 18.98 -9.95
CA SER A 79 11.12 20.21 -9.18
C SER A 79 9.94 20.97 -9.76
N ARG A 80 8.74 20.64 -9.27
CA ARG A 80 7.55 21.47 -9.44
C ARG A 80 7.88 22.88 -8.92
N PRO A 81 7.44 23.97 -9.59
CA PRO A 81 7.76 25.33 -9.17
C PRO A 81 7.46 25.56 -7.69
N ALA A 82 8.35 26.30 -7.00
CA ALA A 82 8.28 26.59 -5.56
C ALA A 82 7.05 27.42 -5.13
N LYS A 83 6.15 27.77 -6.05
CA LYS A 83 4.89 28.46 -5.75
C LYS A 83 3.75 27.45 -5.75
N ALA A 84 3.05 27.36 -4.62
CA ALA A 84 1.84 26.53 -4.50
C ALA A 84 0.86 26.88 -5.64
N PRO A 85 0.25 25.87 -6.28
CA PRO A 85 -0.69 26.10 -7.36
C PRO A 85 -1.88 26.93 -6.87
N VAL A 86 -2.36 27.88 -7.70
CA VAL A 86 -3.52 28.70 -7.38
C VAL A 86 -4.78 27.86 -7.60
N PRO A 87 -5.66 27.70 -6.59
CA PRO A 87 -6.87 26.90 -6.77
C PRO A 87 -7.85 27.53 -7.76
N THR A 88 -8.39 26.72 -8.68
CA THR A 88 -9.55 27.08 -9.52
C THR A 88 -10.84 26.89 -8.74
N TYR A 89 -10.94 25.78 -8.01
CA TYR A 89 -12.12 25.40 -7.25
C TYR A 89 -11.78 25.10 -5.79
N PHE A 90 -12.72 25.41 -4.91
CA PHE A 90 -12.66 25.16 -3.47
C PHE A 90 -13.81 24.24 -3.07
N VAL A 91 -13.50 23.20 -2.31
CA VAL A 91 -14.47 22.26 -1.75
C VAL A 91 -14.40 22.33 -0.24
N SER A 92 -15.55 22.43 0.43
CA SER A 92 -15.65 22.38 1.89
C SER A 92 -16.86 21.53 2.29
N ALA A 93 -16.73 20.68 3.30
CA ALA A 93 -17.87 19.93 3.86
C ALA A 93 -19.02 20.83 4.35
N LYS A 94 -18.74 22.12 4.64
CA LYS A 94 -19.73 23.15 5.01
C LYS A 94 -20.19 24.01 3.83
N GLY A 95 -19.71 23.74 2.62
CA GLY A 95 -20.05 24.47 1.40
C GLY A 95 -21.44 24.17 0.86
N ASN A 96 -21.71 24.65 -0.35
CA ASN A 96 -22.95 24.42 -1.08
C ASN A 96 -22.67 24.22 -2.57
N ASP A 97 -23.20 23.16 -3.18
CA ASP A 97 -22.98 22.87 -4.61
C ASP A 97 -23.70 23.84 -5.57
N SER A 98 -24.55 24.72 -5.04
CA SER A 98 -25.08 25.89 -5.76
C SER A 98 -24.14 27.10 -5.76
N ASN A 99 -23.09 27.10 -4.93
CA ASN A 99 -22.06 28.14 -4.99
C ASN A 99 -21.27 28.03 -6.30
N PRO A 100 -20.57 29.11 -6.73
CA PRO A 100 -19.67 29.02 -7.88
C PRO A 100 -18.44 28.15 -7.63
N GLY A 101 -18.06 27.92 -6.36
CA GLY A 101 -16.88 27.12 -6.00
C GLY A 101 -15.54 27.79 -6.28
N THR A 102 -15.52 29.02 -6.82
CA THR A 102 -14.30 29.73 -7.27
C THR A 102 -13.62 30.57 -6.19
N SER A 103 -14.10 30.52 -4.94
CA SER A 103 -13.45 31.17 -3.80
C SER A 103 -13.67 30.38 -2.51
N ALA A 104 -12.76 30.53 -1.54
CA ALA A 104 -12.88 29.91 -0.23
C ALA A 104 -14.13 30.36 0.57
N GLY A 105 -14.69 31.53 0.27
CA GLY A 105 -15.92 32.04 0.90
C GLY A 105 -17.22 31.48 0.30
N ALA A 106 -17.15 30.91 -0.91
CA ALA A 106 -18.27 30.27 -1.58
C ALA A 106 -17.84 28.93 -2.22
N PRO A 107 -17.38 27.94 -1.41
CA PRO A 107 -16.90 26.67 -1.91
C PRO A 107 -18.07 25.75 -2.30
N PHE A 108 -17.80 24.78 -3.17
CA PHE A 108 -18.68 23.63 -3.36
C PHE A 108 -18.76 22.81 -2.07
N ARG A 109 -19.85 22.05 -1.91
CA ARG A 109 -20.00 21.10 -0.80
C ARG A 109 -19.30 19.78 -1.10
N THR A 110 -19.44 19.28 -2.32
CA THR A 110 -19.00 17.93 -2.69
C THR A 110 -17.77 17.95 -3.58
N LEU A 111 -16.92 16.93 -3.41
CA LEU A 111 -15.77 16.68 -4.28
C LEU A 111 -16.22 16.41 -5.71
N GLN A 112 -17.30 15.64 -5.88
CA GLN A 112 -17.81 15.29 -7.20
C GLN A 112 -18.25 16.52 -7.99
N LYS A 113 -18.88 17.52 -7.34
CA LYS A 113 -19.25 18.77 -8.03
C LYS A 113 -18.06 19.49 -8.66
N ALA A 114 -16.91 19.53 -7.95
CA ALA A 114 -15.69 20.08 -8.50
C ALA A 114 -15.10 19.21 -9.61
N ALA A 115 -15.08 17.89 -9.42
CA ALA A 115 -14.55 16.93 -10.39
C ALA A 115 -15.30 16.94 -11.72
N ASP A 116 -16.62 17.14 -11.69
CA ASP A 116 -17.47 17.23 -12.89
C ASP A 116 -17.21 18.50 -13.72
N LEU A 117 -16.68 19.55 -13.09
CA LEU A 117 -16.40 20.85 -13.71
C LEU A 117 -14.94 21.01 -14.13
N ALA A 118 -14.00 20.46 -13.36
CA ALA A 118 -12.57 20.65 -13.56
C ALA A 118 -12.12 20.29 -14.98
N GLY A 119 -11.37 21.19 -15.61
CA GLY A 119 -10.73 20.98 -16.91
C GLY A 119 -9.19 20.97 -16.80
N PRO A 120 -8.48 20.72 -17.91
CA PRO A 120 -7.03 20.63 -17.89
C PRO A 120 -6.35 21.87 -17.29
N GLY A 121 -5.52 21.66 -16.27
CA GLY A 121 -4.81 22.70 -15.54
C GLY A 121 -5.54 23.21 -14.29
N ASP A 122 -6.79 22.80 -14.07
CA ASP A 122 -7.53 23.23 -12.89
C ASP A 122 -7.04 22.54 -11.62
N VAL A 123 -7.08 23.31 -10.53
CA VAL A 123 -6.69 22.87 -9.19
C VAL A 123 -7.92 22.93 -8.29
N VAL A 124 -8.28 21.79 -7.72
CA VAL A 124 -9.35 21.61 -6.74
C VAL A 124 -8.72 21.54 -5.35
N ALA A 125 -8.86 22.62 -4.57
CA ALA A 125 -8.40 22.69 -3.19
C ALA A 125 -9.49 22.22 -2.23
N VAL A 126 -9.21 21.16 -1.49
CA VAL A 126 -10.13 20.50 -0.57
C VAL A 126 -9.86 20.99 0.86
N MET A 127 -10.85 21.67 1.45
CA MET A 127 -10.76 22.23 2.80
C MET A 127 -11.15 21.18 3.85
N ASN A 128 -10.77 21.43 5.10
CA ASN A 128 -11.06 20.62 6.28
C ASN A 128 -12.52 20.15 6.31
N GLY A 129 -12.67 18.88 6.66
CA GLY A 129 -13.96 18.21 6.74
C GLY A 129 -13.79 16.73 6.38
N THR A 130 -14.83 15.97 6.70
CA THR A 130 -14.95 14.56 6.34
C THR A 130 -15.89 14.43 5.14
N TYR A 131 -15.43 13.80 4.08
CA TYR A 131 -16.18 13.58 2.85
C TYR A 131 -16.48 12.09 2.70
N THR A 132 -17.75 11.72 2.58
CA THR A 132 -18.19 10.33 2.46
C THR A 132 -18.92 10.10 1.15
N GLU A 133 -19.03 8.85 0.73
CA GLU A 133 -19.78 8.47 -0.46
C GLU A 133 -21.27 8.84 -0.32
N PRO A 134 -21.94 9.30 -1.39
CA PRO A 134 -23.35 9.69 -1.33
C PRO A 134 -24.30 8.51 -1.12
N ARG A 135 -23.87 7.29 -1.49
CA ARG A 135 -24.62 6.05 -1.30
C ARG A 135 -23.71 4.83 -1.31
N LYS A 136 -24.16 3.72 -0.72
CA LYS A 136 -23.46 2.42 -0.78
C LYS A 136 -23.11 2.05 -2.22
N GLY A 137 -21.87 1.61 -2.43
CA GLY A 137 -21.33 1.20 -3.72
C GLY A 137 -21.02 2.33 -4.70
N SER A 138 -21.08 3.59 -4.29
CA SER A 138 -20.45 4.70 -5.04
C SER A 138 -19.05 4.99 -4.49
N ASN A 139 -18.24 5.79 -5.18
CA ASN A 139 -16.97 6.28 -4.64
C ASN A 139 -17.18 7.59 -3.86
N VAL A 140 -16.22 7.99 -3.02
CA VAL A 140 -16.23 9.35 -2.43
C VAL A 140 -15.93 10.39 -3.51
N LEU A 141 -14.94 10.09 -4.36
CA LEU A 141 -14.57 10.88 -5.54
C LEU A 141 -14.37 9.96 -6.75
N THR A 142 -15.06 10.23 -7.86
CA THR A 142 -14.79 9.60 -9.15
C THR A 142 -14.27 10.65 -10.14
N VAL A 143 -13.06 10.44 -10.66
CA VAL A 143 -12.41 11.31 -11.64
C VAL A 143 -12.49 10.64 -13.01
N THR A 144 -13.33 11.17 -13.89
CA THR A 144 -13.51 10.69 -15.28
C THR A 144 -13.00 11.67 -16.33
N ARG A 145 -12.82 12.94 -15.95
CA ARG A 145 -12.29 13.98 -16.82
C ARG A 145 -10.77 13.97 -16.77
N SER A 146 -10.15 14.06 -17.93
CA SER A 146 -8.69 14.06 -18.06
C SER A 146 -8.13 15.48 -18.11
N GLY A 147 -6.93 15.65 -17.58
CA GLY A 147 -6.09 16.79 -17.90
C GLY A 147 -5.45 16.63 -19.29
N ARG A 148 -4.32 17.31 -19.50
CA ARG A 148 -3.49 17.14 -20.70
C ARG A 148 -2.00 17.27 -20.34
N PRO A 149 -1.07 16.90 -21.23
CA PRO A 149 0.36 17.10 -20.98
C PRO A 149 0.67 18.55 -20.56
N GLY A 150 1.39 18.72 -19.45
CA GLY A 150 1.74 20.03 -18.88
C GLY A 150 0.60 20.79 -18.18
N ALA A 151 -0.63 20.28 -18.19
CA ALA A 151 -1.78 20.86 -17.50
C ALA A 151 -2.68 19.75 -16.93
N PRO A 152 -2.21 19.05 -15.87
CA PRO A 152 -3.00 18.04 -15.20
C PRO A 152 -4.19 18.66 -14.45
N ILE A 153 -5.19 17.84 -14.12
CA ILE A 153 -6.19 18.21 -13.10
C ILE A 153 -5.63 17.80 -11.74
N THR A 154 -5.57 18.74 -10.80
CA THR A 154 -5.00 18.51 -9.47
C THR A 154 -6.10 18.53 -8.40
N PHE A 155 -6.20 17.46 -7.61
CA PHE A 155 -6.97 17.42 -6.38
C PHE A 155 -6.00 17.42 -5.21
N MET A 156 -6.07 18.44 -4.37
CA MET A 156 -5.14 18.58 -3.26
C MET A 156 -5.79 19.14 -2.00
N ALA A 157 -5.18 18.89 -0.84
CA ALA A 157 -5.58 19.59 0.37
C ALA A 157 -5.35 21.10 0.23
N TYR A 158 -6.31 21.88 0.74
CA TYR A 158 -6.13 23.32 0.89
C TYR A 158 -4.92 23.59 1.80
N PRO A 159 -4.05 24.57 1.49
CA PRO A 159 -2.83 24.80 2.26
C PRO A 159 -3.04 24.87 3.78
N GLY A 160 -2.28 24.05 4.53
CA GLY A 160 -2.36 23.96 5.99
C GLY A 160 -3.56 23.18 6.54
N GLN A 161 -4.39 22.57 5.68
CA GLN A 161 -5.57 21.80 6.06
C GLN A 161 -5.37 20.31 5.77
N ARG A 162 -6.16 19.47 6.46
CA ARG A 162 -6.13 18.00 6.36
C ARG A 162 -7.55 17.48 6.17
N PRO A 163 -8.10 17.57 4.94
CA PRO A 163 -9.39 16.95 4.62
C PRO A 163 -9.29 15.43 4.64
N VAL A 164 -10.34 14.77 5.14
CA VAL A 164 -10.42 13.31 5.19
C VAL A 164 -11.49 12.82 4.22
N LEU A 165 -11.08 12.01 3.25
CA LEU A 165 -12.00 11.24 2.42
C LEU A 165 -12.23 9.90 3.12
N HIS A 166 -13.45 9.68 3.59
CA HIS A 166 -13.80 8.58 4.47
C HIS A 166 -14.79 7.61 3.82
N PRO A 167 -14.33 6.71 2.94
CA PRO A 167 -15.19 5.70 2.33
C PRO A 167 -15.63 4.64 3.35
N ARG A 168 -16.95 4.50 3.57
CA ARG A 168 -17.47 3.50 4.54
C ARG A 168 -18.01 2.23 3.91
N THR A 169 -18.73 2.42 2.80
CA THR A 169 -19.37 1.36 2.01
C THR A 169 -19.17 1.61 0.52
N ALA A 170 -18.09 2.32 0.19
CA ALA A 170 -17.70 2.69 -1.16
C ALA A 170 -16.86 1.61 -1.83
N TRP A 171 -16.82 1.57 -3.16
CA TRP A 171 -15.79 0.75 -3.83
C TRP A 171 -14.40 1.36 -3.63
N ASN A 172 -14.32 2.69 -3.72
CA ASN A 172 -13.07 3.42 -3.56
C ASN A 172 -13.30 4.74 -2.80
N GLY A 173 -12.30 5.18 -2.03
CA GLY A 173 -12.19 6.58 -1.61
C GLY A 173 -12.05 7.49 -2.84
N ILE A 174 -10.99 7.28 -3.61
CA ILE A 174 -10.76 7.97 -4.89
C ILE A 174 -10.64 6.93 -6.01
N SER A 175 -11.45 7.08 -7.06
CA SER A 175 -11.32 6.32 -8.29
C SER A 175 -10.93 7.25 -9.44
N VAL A 176 -9.71 7.10 -9.95
CA VAL A 176 -9.27 7.68 -11.24
C VAL A 176 -9.71 6.70 -12.32
N TYR A 177 -10.88 6.95 -12.88
CA TYR A 177 -11.64 5.99 -13.69
C TYR A 177 -11.48 6.27 -15.18
N GLY A 178 -10.40 5.73 -15.75
CA GLY A 178 -9.98 5.94 -17.15
C GLY A 178 -9.56 7.36 -17.48
N ALA A 179 -9.37 8.22 -16.49
CA ALA A 179 -8.87 9.58 -16.65
C ALA A 179 -7.33 9.62 -16.65
N SER A 180 -6.76 10.55 -17.40
CA SER A 180 -5.33 10.75 -17.55
C SER A 180 -4.88 12.16 -17.16
N HIS A 181 -3.58 12.34 -16.88
CA HIS A 181 -3.01 13.63 -16.44
C HIS A 181 -3.69 14.15 -15.17
N ILE A 182 -3.64 13.33 -14.12
CA ILE A 182 -4.29 13.60 -12.82
C ILE A 182 -3.22 13.67 -11.73
N VAL A 183 -3.39 14.59 -10.79
CA VAL A 183 -2.56 14.68 -9.58
C VAL A 183 -3.48 14.58 -8.35
N ILE A 184 -3.18 13.62 -7.47
CA ILE A 184 -3.81 13.44 -6.17
C ILE A 184 -2.76 13.70 -5.09
N GLU A 185 -2.90 14.78 -4.33
CA GLU A 185 -1.81 15.28 -3.50
C GLU A 185 -2.21 15.72 -2.08
N ASN A 186 -1.43 15.29 -1.09
CA ASN A 186 -1.54 15.71 0.32
C ASN A 186 -2.94 15.53 0.92
N LEU A 187 -3.70 14.54 0.44
CA LEU A 187 -5.00 14.17 0.99
C LEU A 187 -4.86 13.04 2.01
N GLU A 188 -5.82 12.95 2.92
CA GLU A 188 -6.02 11.79 3.78
C GLU A 188 -7.19 10.97 3.24
N VAL A 189 -6.96 9.67 3.02
CA VAL A 189 -8.00 8.70 2.70
C VAL A 189 -8.00 7.65 3.80
N GLU A 190 -9.01 7.71 4.64
CA GLU A 190 -9.19 6.86 5.82
C GLU A 190 -10.41 5.97 5.61
N GLY A 191 -10.21 4.67 5.47
CA GLY A 191 -11.33 3.73 5.38
C GLY A 191 -12.04 3.51 6.71
N ASN A 192 -12.82 2.44 6.79
CA ASN A 192 -13.75 2.19 7.90
C ASN A 192 -13.40 0.94 8.71
N ASN A 193 -12.13 0.53 8.72
CA ASN A 193 -11.69 -0.70 9.39
C ASN A 193 -12.08 -0.76 10.87
N ALA A 194 -12.00 0.36 11.59
CA ALA A 194 -12.35 0.44 13.01
C ALA A 194 -13.83 0.10 13.31
N ALA A 195 -14.72 0.24 12.33
CA ALA A 195 -16.13 -0.10 12.47
C ALA A 195 -16.47 -1.54 12.04
N LEU A 196 -15.48 -2.29 11.55
CA LEU A 196 -15.65 -3.66 11.05
C LEU A 196 -15.02 -4.66 12.02
N SER A 197 -15.62 -5.84 12.13
CA SER A 197 -15.05 -6.95 12.90
C SER A 197 -14.54 -8.04 11.97
N LEU A 198 -13.44 -8.70 12.34
CA LEU A 198 -12.91 -9.84 11.59
C LEU A 198 -13.92 -10.98 11.51
N ALA A 199 -14.63 -11.26 12.61
CA ALA A 199 -15.64 -12.31 12.66
C ALA A 199 -16.82 -12.05 11.70
N ASP A 200 -17.23 -10.80 11.54
CA ASP A 200 -18.26 -10.45 10.56
C ASP A 200 -17.73 -10.48 9.13
N ALA A 201 -16.51 -9.99 8.91
CA ALA A 201 -15.86 -10.06 7.60
C ALA A 201 -15.71 -11.52 7.12
N GLU A 202 -15.27 -12.43 7.97
CA GLU A 202 -15.16 -13.87 7.64
C GLU A 202 -16.50 -14.51 7.28
N ARG A 203 -17.60 -14.04 7.87
CA ARG A 203 -18.95 -14.57 7.63
C ARG A 203 -19.66 -13.94 6.43
N SER A 204 -19.40 -12.66 6.16
CA SER A 204 -20.27 -11.84 5.31
C SER A 204 -19.56 -11.14 4.15
N SER A 205 -18.23 -11.13 4.11
CA SER A 205 -17.51 -10.56 2.96
C SER A 205 -17.81 -11.36 1.69
N SER A 206 -17.96 -10.65 0.57
CA SER A 206 -18.29 -11.24 -0.74
C SER A 206 -17.82 -10.32 -1.86
N ARG A 207 -17.73 -10.82 -3.11
CA ARG A 207 -17.29 -10.01 -4.26
C ARG A 207 -18.21 -8.85 -4.62
N THR A 208 -19.46 -8.87 -4.14
CA THR A 208 -20.51 -7.93 -4.56
C THR A 208 -20.81 -6.87 -3.51
N ASP A 209 -20.25 -6.99 -2.31
CA ASP A 209 -20.40 -6.01 -1.25
C ASP A 209 -19.11 -5.18 -1.08
N PRO A 210 -19.14 -3.86 -1.34
CA PRO A 210 -18.00 -2.98 -1.14
C PRO A 210 -17.60 -2.81 0.33
N THR A 211 -18.47 -3.10 1.30
CA THR A 211 -18.23 -2.84 2.74
C THR A 211 -16.91 -3.41 3.24
N TYR A 212 -16.55 -4.62 2.80
CA TYR A 212 -15.30 -5.29 3.15
C TYR A 212 -14.23 -5.19 2.05
N ASN A 213 -14.53 -4.55 0.92
CA ASN A 213 -13.66 -4.46 -0.25
C ASN A 213 -13.35 -3.01 -0.65
N THR A 214 -13.61 -2.07 0.25
CA THR A 214 -13.39 -0.63 0.02
C THR A 214 -11.91 -0.38 -0.16
N ASN A 215 -11.48 0.03 -1.35
CA ASN A 215 -10.11 0.50 -1.57
C ASN A 215 -9.97 1.98 -1.20
N CYS A 216 -8.75 2.43 -0.91
CA CYS A 216 -8.53 3.85 -0.68
C CYS A 216 -8.39 4.61 -2.01
N ILE A 217 -7.32 4.38 -2.78
CA ILE A 217 -7.08 5.05 -4.06
C ILE A 217 -6.93 3.98 -5.16
N ALA A 218 -7.75 4.06 -6.20
CA ALA A 218 -7.70 3.18 -7.36
C ALA A 218 -7.53 3.97 -8.65
N VAL A 219 -6.52 3.62 -9.44
CA VAL A 219 -6.34 4.04 -10.83
C VAL A 219 -6.70 2.84 -11.68
N GLU A 220 -7.83 2.94 -12.40
CA GLU A 220 -8.39 1.79 -13.09
C GLU A 220 -9.02 2.17 -14.43
N LYS A 221 -9.09 1.19 -15.33
CA LYS A 221 -9.77 1.30 -16.62
C LYS A 221 -11.22 1.73 -16.44
N ASN A 222 -11.65 2.72 -17.23
CA ASN A 222 -13.06 2.98 -17.41
C ASN A 222 -13.72 1.86 -18.23
N ARG A 223 -14.56 1.06 -17.59
CA ARG A 223 -15.20 -0.13 -18.20
C ARG A 223 -16.31 0.25 -19.18
N GLU A 224 -16.85 1.46 -19.09
CA GLU A 224 -17.90 1.97 -19.97
C GLU A 224 -17.30 2.51 -21.27
N SER A 225 -16.28 3.39 -21.17
CA SER A 225 -15.63 3.98 -22.34
C SER A 225 -14.52 3.11 -22.93
N GLY A 226 -14.00 2.17 -22.15
CA GLY A 226 -12.83 1.37 -22.53
C GLY A 226 -11.49 2.06 -22.26
N ALA A 227 -11.48 3.31 -21.76
CA ALA A 227 -10.27 4.11 -21.59
C ALA A 227 -9.35 3.57 -20.48
N PHE A 228 -8.06 3.49 -20.77
CA PHE A 228 -7.02 3.15 -19.80
C PHE A 228 -6.36 4.44 -19.28
N PRO A 229 -6.24 4.61 -17.95
CA PRO A 229 -5.64 5.81 -17.38
C PRO A 229 -4.13 5.82 -17.60
N HIS A 230 -3.57 7.01 -17.84
CA HIS A 230 -2.13 7.23 -17.86
C HIS A 230 -1.73 8.60 -17.31
N HIS A 231 -0.46 8.79 -16.95
CA HIS A 231 0.07 10.05 -16.40
C HIS A 231 -0.69 10.45 -15.12
N VAL A 232 -0.61 9.60 -14.09
CA VAL A 232 -1.26 9.85 -12.80
C VAL A 232 -0.23 9.92 -11.69
N ASP A 233 -0.23 11.03 -10.96
CA ASP A 233 0.65 11.29 -9.83
C ASP A 233 -0.15 11.17 -8.53
N ILE A 234 0.31 10.31 -7.60
CA ILE A 234 -0.26 10.11 -6.27
C ILE A 234 0.83 10.45 -5.26
N ILE A 235 0.77 11.65 -4.68
CA ILE A 235 1.89 12.28 -3.98
C ILE A 235 1.54 12.67 -2.54
N GLY A 236 2.36 12.27 -1.57
CA GLY A 236 2.30 12.83 -0.22
C GLY A 236 1.01 12.54 0.56
N ASN A 237 0.23 11.54 0.14
CA ASN A 237 -1.06 11.22 0.76
C ASN A 237 -0.86 10.34 2.00
N LEU A 238 -1.78 10.47 2.96
CA LEU A 238 -1.96 9.54 4.06
C LEU A 238 -3.11 8.58 3.69
N VAL A 239 -2.84 7.29 3.60
CA VAL A 239 -3.76 6.28 3.05
C VAL A 239 -3.86 5.10 4.00
N HIS A 240 -4.99 4.96 4.68
CA HIS A 240 -5.10 3.97 5.73
C HIS A 240 -6.50 3.46 6.01
N ASP A 241 -6.57 2.38 6.79
CA ASP A 241 -7.80 1.81 7.34
C ASP A 241 -8.86 1.40 6.31
N CYS A 242 -8.45 1.20 5.06
CA CYS A 242 -9.31 0.63 4.02
C CYS A 242 -9.40 -0.89 4.14
N ALA A 243 -10.62 -1.41 4.05
CA ALA A 243 -10.89 -2.85 4.12
C ALA A 243 -10.26 -3.62 2.94
N GLY A 244 -10.19 -2.96 1.78
CA GLY A 244 -9.49 -3.36 0.56
C GLY A 244 -8.10 -2.73 0.44
N GLY A 245 -7.59 -2.61 -0.79
CA GLY A 245 -6.23 -2.14 -1.04
C GLY A 245 -6.02 -0.66 -0.70
N GLY A 246 -4.77 -0.30 -0.40
CA GLY A 246 -4.38 1.09 -0.16
C GLY A 246 -4.36 1.90 -1.46
N ILE A 247 -3.29 1.75 -2.25
CA ILE A 247 -3.13 2.40 -3.55
C ILE A 247 -2.99 1.33 -4.64
N SER A 248 -3.83 1.37 -5.67
CA SER A 248 -3.75 0.44 -6.79
C SER A 248 -3.67 1.15 -8.14
N ALA A 249 -2.83 0.64 -9.02
CA ALA A 249 -2.74 1.02 -10.43
C ALA A 249 -2.96 -0.23 -11.29
N ILE A 250 -4.14 -0.34 -11.90
CA ILE A 250 -4.59 -1.53 -12.62
C ILE A 250 -4.86 -1.17 -14.07
N GLU A 251 -4.17 -1.85 -15.00
CA GLU A 251 -4.26 -1.58 -16.43
C GLU A 251 -3.99 -0.09 -16.77
N ALA A 252 -2.92 0.45 -16.18
CA ALA A 252 -2.50 1.86 -16.27
C ALA A 252 -1.01 1.99 -16.61
N ASP A 253 -0.57 3.15 -17.09
CA ASP A 253 0.84 3.48 -17.41
C ASP A 253 1.18 4.93 -17.04
N ASP A 254 2.46 5.31 -17.03
CA ASP A 254 2.93 6.64 -16.58
C ASP A 254 2.41 7.00 -15.19
N ILE A 255 2.69 6.15 -14.20
CA ILE A 255 2.18 6.29 -12.83
C ILE A 255 3.31 6.60 -11.85
N ASP A 256 3.14 7.65 -11.06
CA ASP A 256 4.07 8.04 -10.02
C ASP A 256 3.39 7.98 -8.63
N ILE A 257 3.77 7.01 -7.81
CA ILE A 257 3.29 6.84 -6.42
C ILE A 257 4.44 7.27 -5.50
N VAL A 258 4.40 8.51 -5.02
CA VAL A 258 5.58 9.17 -4.41
C VAL A 258 5.29 9.71 -3.01
N GLY A 259 6.12 9.35 -2.03
CA GLY A 259 6.10 10.02 -0.72
C GLY A 259 4.83 9.79 0.12
N ASN A 260 4.04 8.76 -0.19
CA ASN A 260 2.81 8.47 0.54
C ASN A 260 3.09 7.66 1.82
N HIS A 261 2.23 7.81 2.82
CA HIS A 261 2.19 6.95 4.00
C HIS A 261 0.98 6.01 3.87
N VAL A 262 1.23 4.72 3.66
CA VAL A 262 0.18 3.73 3.35
C VAL A 262 0.16 2.64 4.40
N HIS A 263 -0.91 2.53 5.19
CA HIS A 263 -0.94 1.54 6.27
C HIS A 263 -2.29 1.01 6.70
N SER A 264 -2.30 -0.12 7.41
CA SER A 264 -3.52 -0.68 8.00
C SER A 264 -4.62 -0.97 6.97
N ASN A 265 -4.22 -1.30 5.73
CA ASN A 265 -5.13 -1.63 4.63
C ASN A 265 -5.21 -3.15 4.40
N SER A 266 -6.13 -3.56 3.54
CA SER A 266 -6.32 -4.93 3.02
C SER A 266 -6.95 -5.93 3.99
N TRP A 267 -7.34 -5.49 5.19
CA TRP A 267 -7.70 -6.37 6.31
C TRP A 267 -8.87 -7.30 6.01
N PHE A 268 -9.88 -6.84 5.29
CA PHE A 268 -11.16 -7.56 5.21
C PHE A 268 -11.59 -7.92 3.79
N THR A 269 -10.75 -7.65 2.78
CA THR A 269 -11.13 -7.91 1.40
C THR A 269 -10.97 -9.35 0.97
N VAL A 270 -11.93 -9.81 0.16
CA VAL A 270 -11.92 -11.12 -0.49
C VAL A 270 -11.14 -11.13 -1.80
N PHE A 271 -10.39 -10.08 -2.14
CA PHE A 271 -9.69 -9.94 -3.42
C PHE A 271 -8.17 -10.15 -3.36
N GLY A 272 -7.57 -10.37 -2.19
CA GLY A 272 -6.11 -10.55 -2.08
C GLY A 272 -5.35 -9.27 -2.41
N SER A 273 -5.60 -8.19 -1.67
CA SER A 273 -5.00 -6.88 -1.94
C SER A 273 -3.72 -6.63 -1.14
N SER A 274 -3.06 -5.51 -1.38
CA SER A 274 -1.84 -5.06 -0.69
C SER A 274 -1.90 -3.56 -0.38
N GLY A 275 -0.90 -3.06 0.34
CA GLY A 275 -0.73 -1.62 0.58
C GLY A 275 -0.62 -0.84 -0.73
N ILE A 276 0.35 -1.21 -1.58
CA ILE A 276 0.49 -0.67 -2.94
C ILE A 276 0.55 -1.81 -3.97
N SER A 277 -0.28 -1.73 -5.01
CA SER A 277 -0.34 -2.74 -6.07
C SER A 277 -0.26 -2.12 -7.46
N VAL A 278 0.63 -2.65 -8.30
CA VAL A 278 0.59 -2.46 -9.76
C VAL A 278 0.11 -3.78 -10.35
N LEU A 279 -0.95 -3.78 -11.15
CA LEU A 279 -1.51 -5.02 -11.71
C LEU A 279 -1.76 -4.90 -13.21
N THR A 280 -1.10 -5.76 -13.99
CA THR A 280 -1.26 -5.86 -15.44
C THR A 280 -1.24 -4.49 -16.15
N PRO A 281 -0.20 -3.66 -15.91
CA PRO A 281 -0.11 -2.34 -16.53
C PRO A 281 -0.19 -2.45 -18.05
N ARG A 282 -0.77 -1.43 -18.69
CA ARG A 282 -0.98 -1.39 -20.15
C ARG A 282 -0.46 -0.09 -20.69
N GLY A 283 0.46 -0.18 -21.64
CA GLY A 283 1.16 0.96 -22.21
C GLY A 283 2.60 0.55 -22.54
N GLY A 284 3.50 1.53 -22.56
CA GLY A 284 4.90 1.36 -22.98
C GLY A 284 5.24 1.98 -24.33
N ASP A 285 4.39 2.85 -24.90
CA ASP A 285 4.68 3.61 -26.12
C ASP A 285 5.41 4.96 -25.86
N GLY A 286 5.71 5.28 -24.58
CA GLY A 286 6.06 6.64 -24.12
C GLY A 286 7.49 6.88 -23.60
N SER A 287 7.93 8.13 -23.72
CA SER A 287 9.29 8.72 -23.59
C SER A 287 10.13 8.47 -22.31
N ARG A 288 9.62 7.77 -21.30
CA ARG A 288 10.26 7.64 -19.98
C ARG A 288 10.98 6.31 -19.84
N THR A 289 12.15 6.33 -19.20
CA THR A 289 12.88 5.10 -18.84
C THR A 289 12.07 4.19 -17.91
N TYR A 290 11.23 4.79 -17.05
CA TYR A 290 10.29 4.09 -16.18
C TYR A 290 8.90 4.66 -16.39
N GLY A 291 8.00 3.84 -16.92
CA GLY A 291 6.58 4.15 -17.04
C GLY A 291 5.89 4.11 -15.68
N ILE A 292 6.39 3.36 -14.70
CA ILE A 292 5.84 3.37 -13.34
C ILE A 292 6.95 3.56 -12.32
N ARG A 293 6.76 4.49 -11.38
CA ARG A 293 7.67 4.74 -10.26
C ARG A 293 6.92 4.70 -8.94
N ILE A 294 7.43 3.92 -7.99
CA ILE A 294 6.94 3.82 -6.62
C ILE A 294 8.10 4.20 -5.70
N THR A 295 8.13 5.45 -5.23
CA THR A 295 9.32 5.99 -4.55
C THR A 295 9.00 6.75 -3.27
N GLY A 296 9.88 6.72 -2.26
CA GLY A 296 9.71 7.53 -1.05
C GLY A 296 8.52 7.15 -0.15
N ASN A 297 7.80 6.05 -0.40
CA ASN A 297 6.60 5.73 0.38
C ASN A 297 6.93 5.00 1.69
N ARG A 298 6.27 5.36 2.80
CA ARG A 298 6.28 4.58 4.04
C ARG A 298 5.09 3.61 4.01
N VAL A 299 5.34 2.30 3.98
CA VAL A 299 4.27 1.31 3.79
C VAL A 299 4.30 0.23 4.87
N HIS A 300 3.26 0.14 5.71
CA HIS A 300 3.29 -0.76 6.86
C HIS A 300 1.93 -1.28 7.30
N ASP A 301 1.89 -2.35 8.09
CA ASP A 301 0.66 -2.90 8.70
C ASP A 301 -0.47 -3.24 7.70
N ASN A 302 -0.14 -3.47 6.43
CA ASN A 302 -1.11 -3.99 5.47
C ASN A 302 -1.18 -5.52 5.64
N GLU A 303 -2.38 -6.11 5.67
CA GLU A 303 -2.54 -7.55 5.91
C GLU A 303 -3.88 -8.04 5.34
N THR A 304 -3.94 -9.23 4.77
CA THR A 304 -5.19 -9.91 4.41
C THR A 304 -5.64 -10.82 5.55
N LYS A 305 -6.60 -10.36 6.36
CA LYS A 305 -7.08 -11.13 7.52
C LYS A 305 -8.19 -12.12 7.15
N VAL A 306 -8.83 -11.94 6.00
CA VAL A 306 -9.81 -12.88 5.43
C VAL A 306 -9.22 -13.63 4.23
N LYS A 307 -9.81 -14.79 3.90
CA LYS A 307 -9.34 -15.60 2.77
C LYS A 307 -9.62 -14.87 1.45
N TRP A 308 -8.62 -14.86 0.58
CA TRP A 308 -8.82 -14.52 -0.81
C TRP A 308 -9.77 -15.53 -1.45
N GLU A 309 -10.86 -15.08 -2.05
CA GLU A 309 -11.86 -15.98 -2.62
C GLU A 309 -11.31 -16.73 -3.85
N GLY A 310 -10.37 -16.12 -4.58
CA GLY A 310 -9.75 -16.72 -5.77
C GLY A 310 -9.03 -18.04 -5.49
N CYS A 311 -8.22 -18.09 -4.42
CA CYS A 311 -7.50 -19.31 -4.02
C CYS A 311 -8.15 -20.05 -2.83
N ARG A 312 -9.13 -19.44 -2.15
CA ARG A 312 -9.68 -19.90 -0.86
C ARG A 312 -8.62 -20.07 0.23
N CYS A 313 -7.60 -19.22 0.19
CA CYS A 313 -6.40 -19.28 1.02
C CYS A 313 -6.06 -17.88 1.55
N TYR A 314 -5.17 -17.81 2.55
CA TYR A 314 -4.56 -16.55 2.97
C TYR A 314 -3.34 -16.29 2.09
N SER A 315 -3.36 -15.15 1.41
CA SER A 315 -2.35 -14.70 0.44
C SER A 315 -2.29 -13.18 0.51
N ASP A 316 -1.20 -12.59 0.04
CA ASP A 316 -1.02 -11.15 -0.06
C ASP A 316 -1.01 -10.44 1.29
N GLY A 317 -1.59 -9.23 1.39
CA GLY A 317 -1.33 -8.34 2.51
C GLY A 317 0.10 -7.81 2.47
N ASN A 318 0.65 -7.64 1.27
CA ASN A 318 2.02 -7.18 1.10
C ASN A 318 2.12 -5.68 1.37
N GLY A 319 3.34 -5.21 1.65
CA GLY A 319 3.63 -3.79 1.52
C GLY A 319 3.43 -3.35 0.07
N ILE A 320 4.22 -3.94 -0.85
CA ILE A 320 4.15 -3.64 -2.28
C ILE A 320 4.21 -4.90 -3.13
N ILE A 321 3.35 -4.94 -4.14
CA ILE A 321 3.40 -5.94 -5.20
C ILE A 321 3.41 -5.26 -6.59
N VAL A 322 4.37 -5.65 -7.41
CA VAL A 322 4.34 -5.44 -8.87
C VAL A 322 3.89 -6.75 -9.49
N ASP A 323 2.66 -6.76 -9.99
CA ASP A 323 1.93 -7.98 -10.32
C ASP A 323 1.65 -8.08 -11.82
N THR A 324 2.05 -9.23 -12.39
CA THR A 324 1.66 -9.70 -13.72
C THR A 324 2.00 -8.70 -14.84
N THR A 325 3.21 -8.12 -14.82
CA THR A 325 3.68 -7.31 -15.98
C THR A 325 4.10 -8.18 -17.17
N LYS A 326 4.27 -9.51 -17.01
CA LYS A 326 4.31 -10.47 -18.13
C LYS A 326 2.95 -10.58 -18.87
N GLY A 327 1.90 -9.96 -18.35
CA GLY A 327 0.56 -10.00 -18.90
C GLY A 327 -0.21 -11.28 -18.57
N ASP A 328 -1.47 -11.28 -19.00
CA ASP A 328 -2.39 -12.42 -18.97
C ASP A 328 -3.14 -12.46 -20.33
N PRO A 329 -2.51 -12.98 -21.39
CA PRO A 329 -3.08 -12.96 -22.75
C PRO A 329 -4.41 -13.71 -22.84
N ALA A 330 -4.62 -14.74 -22.00
CA ALA A 330 -5.88 -15.48 -21.92
C ALA A 330 -7.06 -14.59 -21.48
N ARG A 331 -6.78 -13.49 -20.77
CA ARG A 331 -7.76 -12.47 -20.38
C ARG A 331 -7.63 -11.18 -21.20
N GLY A 332 -6.93 -11.22 -22.33
CA GLY A 332 -6.72 -10.07 -23.20
C GLY A 332 -5.86 -8.97 -22.58
N ARG A 333 -4.98 -9.33 -21.64
CA ARG A 333 -4.02 -8.42 -20.98
C ARG A 333 -2.62 -8.70 -21.55
N PRO A 334 -2.10 -7.87 -22.48
CA PRO A 334 -0.79 -8.11 -23.06
C PRO A 334 0.31 -7.95 -22.00
N ALA A 335 1.51 -8.44 -22.33
CA ALA A 335 2.71 -8.11 -21.57
C ALA A 335 2.96 -6.60 -21.61
N TYR A 336 3.51 -6.06 -20.53
CA TYR A 336 3.87 -4.66 -20.43
C TYR A 336 5.29 -4.45 -20.93
N ASP A 337 5.45 -3.51 -21.84
CA ASP A 337 6.74 -3.21 -22.48
C ASP A 337 7.54 -2.14 -21.71
N GLY A 338 6.87 -1.38 -20.84
CA GLY A 338 7.54 -0.41 -19.97
C GLY A 338 8.28 -1.05 -18.80
N ARG A 339 9.09 -0.25 -18.09
CA ARG A 339 9.81 -0.66 -16.88
C ARG A 339 9.23 -0.02 -15.62
N VAL A 340 9.19 -0.78 -14.53
CA VAL A 340 8.74 -0.34 -13.20
C VAL A 340 9.94 -0.10 -12.28
N LEU A 341 9.97 1.03 -11.58
CA LEU A 341 10.93 1.34 -10.52
C LEU A 341 10.25 1.33 -9.15
N VAL A 342 10.77 0.54 -8.22
CA VAL A 342 10.40 0.57 -6.80
C VAL A 342 11.65 0.95 -6.00
N ALA A 343 11.69 2.17 -5.46
CA ALA A 343 12.93 2.67 -4.87
C ALA A 343 12.80 3.60 -3.66
N ASN A 344 13.89 3.75 -2.90
CA ASN A 344 14.05 4.70 -1.81
C ASN A 344 12.89 4.69 -0.82
N LYS A 345 12.56 3.52 -0.30
CA LYS A 345 11.36 3.43 0.53
C LYS A 345 11.50 2.47 1.69
N VAL A 346 10.62 2.63 2.67
CA VAL A 346 10.50 1.72 3.81
C VAL A 346 9.24 0.88 3.68
N SER A 347 9.35 -0.42 3.93
CA SER A 347 8.24 -1.37 3.98
C SER A 347 8.35 -2.23 5.22
N TYR A 348 7.46 -2.14 6.19
CA TYR A 348 7.65 -2.86 7.45
C TYR A 348 6.36 -3.40 8.05
N ASP A 349 6.47 -4.44 8.86
CA ASP A 349 5.36 -5.02 9.62
C ASP A 349 4.09 -5.41 8.81
N ASN A 350 4.22 -5.60 7.49
CA ASN A 350 3.12 -6.08 6.67
C ASN A 350 2.86 -7.58 6.94
N GLY A 351 1.60 -8.00 6.79
CA GLY A 351 1.14 -9.38 6.95
C GLY A 351 1.77 -10.34 5.96
N GLY A 352 1.86 -9.92 4.69
CA GLY A 352 2.57 -10.58 3.60
C GLY A 352 4.00 -10.06 3.42
N SER A 353 4.51 -10.12 2.20
CA SER A 353 5.89 -9.68 1.89
C SER A 353 6.09 -8.17 2.10
N GLY A 354 7.35 -7.75 2.14
CA GLY A 354 7.69 -6.33 2.13
C GLY A 354 7.50 -5.72 0.75
N ILE A 355 8.25 -6.22 -0.23
CA ILE A 355 8.25 -5.75 -1.62
C ILE A 355 8.53 -6.96 -2.53
N HIS A 356 7.68 -7.21 -3.52
CA HIS A 356 8.03 -8.21 -4.52
C HIS A 356 7.45 -7.96 -5.91
N ALA A 357 8.08 -8.61 -6.88
CA ALA A 357 7.58 -8.75 -8.24
C ALA A 357 7.01 -10.16 -8.42
N TYR A 358 5.74 -10.29 -8.79
CA TYR A 358 5.09 -11.57 -9.06
C TYR A 358 4.70 -11.63 -10.53
N ARG A 359 5.07 -12.72 -11.22
CA ARG A 359 4.77 -12.95 -12.65
C ARG A 359 5.10 -11.76 -13.54
N SER A 360 6.23 -11.10 -13.26
CA SER A 360 6.55 -9.80 -13.81
C SER A 360 7.84 -9.80 -14.64
N GLN A 361 7.95 -8.80 -15.50
CA GLN A 361 9.11 -8.43 -16.26
C GLN A 361 9.41 -6.92 -16.20
N HIS A 362 10.67 -6.56 -16.45
CA HIS A 362 11.14 -5.17 -16.47
C HIS A 362 10.85 -4.45 -15.15
N VAL A 363 11.43 -4.95 -14.06
CA VAL A 363 11.24 -4.36 -12.72
C VAL A 363 12.58 -4.11 -12.04
N ASP A 364 12.76 -2.91 -11.50
CA ASP A 364 13.90 -2.58 -10.65
C ASP A 364 13.43 -2.29 -9.23
N ILE A 365 13.95 -3.03 -8.27
CA ILE A 365 13.69 -2.87 -6.84
C ILE A 365 15.02 -2.43 -6.21
N VAL A 366 15.18 -1.12 -5.98
CA VAL A 366 16.49 -0.52 -5.68
C VAL A 366 16.46 0.36 -4.43
N HIS A 367 17.48 0.27 -3.57
CA HIS A 367 17.59 1.17 -2.41
C HIS A 367 16.38 1.16 -1.47
N ASN A 368 15.78 -0.01 -1.23
CA ASN A 368 14.65 -0.13 -0.32
C ASN A 368 15.09 -0.72 1.02
N THR A 369 14.40 -0.35 2.11
CA THR A 369 14.53 -1.02 3.41
C THR A 369 13.23 -1.75 3.71
N ALA A 370 13.29 -3.07 3.87
CA ALA A 370 12.17 -3.88 4.30
C ALA A 370 12.44 -4.55 5.65
N TYR A 371 11.55 -4.34 6.63
CA TYR A 371 11.80 -4.71 8.03
C TYR A 371 10.63 -5.50 8.63
N LEU A 372 10.93 -6.72 9.08
CA LEU A 372 9.97 -7.62 9.74
C LEU A 372 8.61 -7.71 9.02
N ASN A 373 8.60 -7.84 7.70
CA ASN A 373 7.38 -8.22 6.98
C ASN A 373 7.10 -9.72 7.17
N GLY A 374 5.96 -10.20 6.69
CA GLY A 374 5.50 -11.57 6.91
C GLY A 374 4.89 -11.75 8.30
N ARG A 375 4.22 -10.71 8.84
CA ARG A 375 3.61 -10.74 10.18
C ARG A 375 2.51 -11.79 10.31
N SER A 376 1.77 -12.06 9.24
CA SER A 376 0.53 -12.83 9.34
C SER A 376 0.81 -14.31 9.64
N PRO A 377 0.30 -14.85 10.76
CA PRO A 377 0.44 -16.28 11.04
C PRO A 377 -0.49 -17.14 10.16
N ARG A 378 -1.44 -16.50 9.46
CA ARG A 378 -2.43 -17.17 8.61
C ARG A 378 -1.86 -17.60 7.26
N ILE A 379 -0.77 -16.94 6.82
CA ILE A 379 -0.04 -17.29 5.61
C ILE A 379 0.97 -18.39 5.97
N THR A 380 0.57 -19.65 5.81
CA THR A 380 1.34 -20.83 6.24
C THR A 380 2.59 -21.09 5.40
N SER A 381 2.65 -20.54 4.19
CA SER A 381 3.83 -20.49 3.33
C SER A 381 4.27 -19.03 3.18
N PRO A 382 4.93 -18.46 4.20
CA PRO A 382 5.24 -17.03 4.22
C PRO A 382 6.18 -16.67 3.07
N TYR A 383 5.90 -15.53 2.46
CA TYR A 383 6.74 -14.95 1.41
C TYR A 383 8.10 -14.51 1.95
N ALA A 384 9.06 -14.36 1.04
CA ALA A 384 10.29 -13.66 1.38
C ALA A 384 10.05 -12.16 1.54
N ASN A 385 11.00 -11.47 2.19
CA ASN A 385 10.84 -10.05 2.51
C ASN A 385 10.98 -9.14 1.27
N ILE A 386 12.07 -9.30 0.52
CA ILE A 386 12.28 -8.65 -0.79
C ILE A 386 12.68 -9.70 -1.82
N PHE A 387 11.88 -9.89 -2.87
CA PHE A 387 12.14 -10.94 -3.86
C PHE A 387 11.39 -10.74 -5.19
N ALA A 388 11.70 -11.60 -6.16
CA ALA A 388 10.89 -11.82 -7.35
C ALA A 388 10.38 -13.27 -7.38
N HIS A 389 9.24 -13.50 -8.03
CA HIS A 389 8.63 -14.82 -8.19
C HIS A 389 8.05 -14.97 -9.60
N ASP A 390 8.37 -16.09 -10.27
CA ASP A 390 8.01 -16.33 -11.69
C ASP A 390 8.27 -15.10 -12.56
N SER A 391 9.42 -14.46 -12.40
CA SER A 391 9.71 -13.16 -13.03
C SER A 391 10.95 -13.20 -13.92
N THR A 392 11.06 -12.23 -14.83
CA THR A 392 12.20 -12.09 -15.75
C THR A 392 12.68 -10.67 -15.90
N ASP A 393 13.98 -10.42 -16.14
CA ASP A 393 14.52 -9.06 -16.21
C ASP A 393 14.10 -8.22 -14.99
N VAL A 394 14.45 -8.73 -13.81
CA VAL A 394 14.25 -8.05 -12.53
C VAL A 394 15.59 -7.80 -11.87
N ARG A 395 15.80 -6.57 -11.40
CA ARG A 395 17.02 -6.19 -10.66
C ARG A 395 16.66 -5.81 -9.23
N LEU A 396 17.19 -6.54 -8.27
CA LEU A 396 17.06 -6.27 -6.85
C LEU A 396 18.43 -5.82 -6.33
N LEU A 397 18.62 -4.51 -6.22
CA LEU A 397 19.92 -3.89 -5.94
C LEU A 397 19.88 -3.00 -4.71
N ASP A 398 20.96 -2.97 -3.94
CA ASP A 398 21.14 -2.01 -2.85
C ASP A 398 20.03 -2.01 -1.80
N ASN A 399 19.29 -3.11 -1.64
CA ASN A 399 18.21 -3.18 -0.65
C ASN A 399 18.72 -3.67 0.70
N ILE A 400 18.00 -3.34 1.77
CA ILE A 400 18.14 -4.00 3.07
C ILE A 400 16.88 -4.83 3.32
N ALA A 401 17.04 -6.15 3.39
CA ALA A 401 16.00 -7.10 3.76
C ALA A 401 16.27 -7.64 5.18
N TYR A 402 15.62 -7.01 6.16
CA TYR A 402 15.63 -7.44 7.55
C TYR A 402 14.41 -8.35 7.80
N GLY A 403 14.61 -9.66 7.66
CA GLY A 403 13.56 -10.67 7.81
C GLY A 403 13.17 -10.94 9.27
N ARG A 404 11.97 -11.48 9.48
CA ARG A 404 11.58 -12.08 10.76
C ARG A 404 12.37 -13.36 11.02
N PRO A 405 12.76 -13.67 12.27
CA PRO A 405 13.42 -14.92 12.60
C PRO A 405 12.70 -16.14 12.01
N GLY A 406 13.44 -17.00 11.31
CA GLY A 406 12.88 -18.21 10.68
C GLY A 406 12.15 -17.99 9.35
N GLN A 407 11.95 -16.74 8.89
CA GLN A 407 11.35 -16.43 7.59
C GLN A 407 12.41 -16.09 6.53
N ALA A 408 12.05 -16.26 5.25
CA ALA A 408 12.96 -16.01 4.14
C ALA A 408 13.23 -14.51 3.95
N THR A 409 14.47 -14.16 3.61
CA THR A 409 14.87 -12.78 3.31
C THR A 409 14.73 -12.45 1.81
N ASN A 410 15.03 -13.42 0.94
CA ASN A 410 14.80 -13.38 -0.51
C ASN A 410 14.35 -14.77 -1.05
N SER A 411 14.12 -14.88 -2.36
CA SER A 411 13.81 -16.17 -3.03
C SER A 411 14.14 -16.18 -4.53
N THR A 412 14.41 -17.35 -5.11
CA THR A 412 14.65 -17.52 -6.57
C THR A 412 13.47 -18.14 -7.34
N SER A 413 12.36 -18.40 -6.66
CA SER A 413 11.27 -19.23 -7.15
C SER A 413 10.74 -18.85 -8.54
N GLY A 414 10.98 -19.73 -9.53
CA GLY A 414 10.48 -19.61 -10.90
C GLY A 414 11.13 -18.50 -11.75
N ASN A 415 12.19 -17.86 -11.25
CA ASN A 415 12.79 -16.71 -11.91
C ASN A 415 13.73 -17.10 -13.07
N VAL A 416 13.81 -16.22 -14.06
CA VAL A 416 14.76 -16.27 -15.18
C VAL A 416 15.40 -14.88 -15.28
N ASP A 417 16.71 -14.72 -15.48
CA ASP A 417 17.33 -13.38 -15.62
C ASP A 417 16.93 -12.39 -14.51
N VAL A 418 17.09 -12.82 -13.25
CA VAL A 418 16.86 -11.98 -12.07
C VAL A 418 18.18 -11.77 -11.35
N THR A 419 18.56 -10.52 -11.15
CA THR A 419 19.80 -10.13 -10.47
C THR A 419 19.52 -9.73 -9.04
N TYR A 420 20.17 -10.42 -8.10
CA TYR A 420 20.35 -9.97 -6.72
C TYR A 420 21.81 -9.54 -6.59
N ASP A 421 22.06 -8.28 -6.26
CA ASP A 421 23.42 -7.84 -5.92
C ASP A 421 23.40 -6.60 -5.02
N TYR A 422 24.49 -6.34 -4.31
CA TYR A 422 24.62 -5.21 -3.38
C TYR A 422 23.51 -5.11 -2.31
N ASN A 423 22.79 -6.19 -1.99
CA ASN A 423 21.78 -6.20 -0.94
C ASN A 423 22.40 -6.52 0.44
N VAL A 424 21.70 -6.17 1.52
CA VAL A 424 22.00 -6.57 2.89
C VAL A 424 20.87 -7.45 3.41
N TYR A 425 21.20 -8.63 3.92
CA TYR A 425 20.24 -9.55 4.54
C TYR A 425 20.54 -9.73 6.03
N PHE A 426 19.52 -9.66 6.87
CA PHE A 426 19.66 -9.85 8.31
C PHE A 426 18.36 -10.31 8.98
N GLY A 427 18.44 -10.77 10.22
CA GLY A 427 17.30 -11.13 11.09
C GLY A 427 16.57 -12.43 10.76
N GLY A 428 16.33 -12.72 9.47
CA GLY A 428 15.65 -13.93 9.00
C GLY A 428 16.58 -15.10 8.71
N LYS A 429 16.09 -16.06 7.92
CA LYS A 429 16.90 -17.12 7.33
C LYS A 429 18.00 -16.53 6.46
N ALA A 430 19.10 -17.27 6.36
CA ALA A 430 20.12 -16.98 5.36
C ALA A 430 19.46 -16.84 3.96
N PRO A 431 19.92 -15.89 3.14
CA PRO A 431 19.33 -15.66 1.84
C PRO A 431 19.46 -16.92 0.97
N GLU A 432 18.41 -17.26 0.23
CA GLU A 432 18.36 -18.39 -0.69
C GLU A 432 19.36 -18.23 -1.84
N THR A 433 19.57 -16.98 -2.26
CA THR A 433 20.56 -16.60 -3.27
C THR A 433 21.35 -15.37 -2.85
N LYS A 434 22.57 -15.24 -3.35
CA LYS A 434 23.44 -14.09 -3.10
C LYS A 434 24.13 -13.64 -4.37
N GLY A 435 24.09 -12.34 -4.62
CA GLY A 435 24.99 -11.66 -5.54
C GLY A 435 26.43 -11.63 -5.04
N PRO A 436 27.41 -11.36 -5.92
CA PRO A 436 28.82 -11.27 -5.56
C PRO A 436 29.13 -10.25 -4.45
N HIS A 437 28.33 -9.18 -4.35
CA HIS A 437 28.53 -8.08 -3.40
C HIS A 437 27.48 -8.08 -2.27
N ASP A 438 26.59 -9.08 -2.20
CA ASP A 438 25.59 -9.18 -1.14
C ASP A 438 26.21 -9.42 0.24
N LEU A 439 25.70 -8.71 1.24
CA LEU A 439 26.13 -8.79 2.63
C LEU A 439 25.10 -9.53 3.48
N VAL A 440 25.58 -10.34 4.42
CA VAL A 440 24.74 -10.92 5.48
C VAL A 440 25.26 -10.35 6.80
N ALA A 441 24.68 -9.24 7.23
CA ALA A 441 25.18 -8.47 8.36
C ALA A 441 24.10 -7.53 8.92
N ASP A 442 24.19 -7.22 10.21
CA ASP A 442 23.30 -6.26 10.87
C ASP A 442 23.42 -4.87 10.23
N PRO A 443 22.35 -4.29 9.67
CA PRO A 443 22.38 -2.95 9.10
C PRO A 443 22.53 -1.83 10.14
N ARG A 444 22.44 -2.12 11.45
CA ARG A 444 22.61 -1.17 12.56
C ARG A 444 21.72 0.07 12.42
N PHE A 445 20.40 -0.15 12.38
CA PHE A 445 19.42 0.93 12.38
C PHE A 445 19.40 1.71 13.71
N ALA A 446 18.96 2.97 13.65
CA ALA A 446 18.93 3.88 14.81
C ALA A 446 17.88 3.46 15.85
N ALA A 447 16.63 3.27 15.43
CA ALA A 447 15.54 2.81 16.29
C ALA A 447 14.53 2.00 15.46
N PRO A 448 14.93 0.80 14.98
CA PRO A 448 14.03 -0.01 14.16
C PRO A 448 12.85 -0.50 15.00
N GLY A 449 11.67 -0.58 14.38
CA GLY A 449 10.46 -1.01 15.05
C GLY A 449 9.31 -1.24 14.08
N THR A 450 8.16 -1.62 14.62
CA THR A 450 6.92 -1.86 13.86
C THR A 450 5.89 -0.74 14.05
N GLY A 451 6.18 0.23 14.91
CA GLY A 451 5.32 1.39 15.17
C GLY A 451 5.51 2.56 14.19
N PRO A 452 4.67 3.59 14.30
CA PRO A 452 4.78 4.81 13.48
C PRO A 452 6.11 5.55 13.68
N ASP A 453 6.71 5.45 14.87
CA ASP A 453 7.96 6.14 15.21
C ASP A 453 9.23 5.37 14.81
N ALA A 454 9.09 4.24 14.10
CA ALA A 454 10.24 3.44 13.68
C ALA A 454 11.19 4.25 12.78
N ASP A 455 12.48 4.19 13.10
CA ASP A 455 13.57 4.89 12.43
C ASP A 455 14.60 3.89 11.88
N PHE A 456 14.63 3.81 10.55
CA PHE A 456 15.51 2.92 9.80
C PHE A 456 16.75 3.63 9.23
N ARG A 457 17.09 4.83 9.73
CA ARG A 457 18.38 5.46 9.43
C ARG A 457 19.53 4.60 9.95
N LEU A 458 20.63 4.59 9.21
CA LEU A 458 21.82 3.84 9.56
C LEU A 458 22.61 4.56 10.66
N THR A 459 23.18 3.80 11.60
CA THR A 459 24.10 4.33 12.62
C THR A 459 25.57 4.12 12.23
N LYS A 460 26.48 4.83 12.90
CA LYS A 460 27.92 4.78 12.64
C LYS A 460 28.44 3.34 12.70
N GLY A 461 29.19 2.94 11.66
CA GLY A 461 29.76 1.59 11.54
C GLY A 461 28.79 0.55 10.98
N SER A 462 27.63 0.96 10.49
CA SER A 462 26.77 0.08 9.68
C SER A 462 27.52 -0.42 8.43
N PRO A 463 27.43 -1.72 8.11
CA PRO A 463 28.01 -2.29 6.89
C PRO A 463 27.31 -1.82 5.60
N ALA A 464 26.13 -1.19 5.72
CA ALA A 464 25.40 -0.63 4.59
C ALA A 464 25.95 0.74 4.14
N ILE A 465 26.83 1.37 4.93
CA ILE A 465 27.38 2.70 4.64
C ILE A 465 28.43 2.62 3.52
N GLY A 466 28.24 3.42 2.48
CA GLY A 466 29.19 3.55 1.37
C GLY A 466 29.55 2.23 0.67
N SER A 467 28.64 1.25 0.68
CA SER A 467 28.91 -0.11 0.20
C SER A 467 27.98 -0.57 -0.92
N GLY A 468 27.08 0.30 -1.38
CA GLY A 468 26.18 0.06 -2.51
C GLY A 468 26.80 0.36 -3.87
N THR A 469 25.98 0.26 -4.92
CA THR A 469 26.33 0.63 -6.28
C THR A 469 25.50 1.82 -6.77
N PRO A 470 26.09 2.81 -7.48
CA PRO A 470 25.30 3.91 -8.03
C PRO A 470 24.21 3.44 -8.99
N PHE A 471 23.01 3.98 -8.82
CA PHE A 471 21.89 3.71 -9.72
C PHE A 471 21.35 5.03 -10.29
N PRO A 472 21.63 5.40 -11.55
CA PRO A 472 21.37 6.75 -12.08
C PRO A 472 19.93 7.25 -11.95
N ALA A 473 18.94 6.35 -11.98
CA ALA A 473 17.53 6.72 -11.83
C ALA A 473 17.12 7.01 -10.37
N VAL A 474 18.00 6.75 -9.40
CA VAL A 474 17.76 6.91 -7.97
C VAL A 474 18.86 7.80 -7.38
N SER A 475 18.64 9.12 -7.46
CA SER A 475 19.65 10.13 -7.11
C SER A 475 19.44 10.80 -5.75
N THR A 476 18.30 10.57 -5.11
CA THR A 476 18.00 11.02 -3.74
C THR A 476 17.84 9.81 -2.82
N ASP A 477 17.65 10.03 -1.52
CA ASP A 477 17.21 9.02 -0.57
C ASP A 477 15.76 9.24 -0.13
N PHE A 478 15.29 8.48 0.86
CA PHE A 478 13.94 8.55 1.41
C PHE A 478 13.56 9.93 1.94
N THR A 479 14.51 10.72 2.43
CA THR A 479 14.27 12.08 2.94
C THR A 479 14.18 13.12 1.82
N GLY A 480 14.53 12.74 0.59
CA GLY A 480 14.69 13.66 -0.53
C GLY A 480 16.11 14.23 -0.65
N ALA A 481 17.00 13.98 0.31
CA ALA A 481 18.38 14.40 0.25
C ALA A 481 19.13 13.72 -0.92
N PRO A 482 20.01 14.43 -1.65
CA PRO A 482 20.83 13.81 -2.70
C PRO A 482 21.74 12.70 -2.16
N ARG A 483 21.80 11.57 -2.86
CA ARG A 483 22.82 10.55 -2.63
C ARG A 483 24.17 11.13 -3.06
N LYS A 484 25.12 11.16 -2.13
CA LYS A 484 26.47 11.70 -2.37
C LYS A 484 27.18 10.92 -3.47
N GLY A 485 28.06 11.57 -4.22
CA GLY A 485 28.87 10.91 -5.24
C GLY A 485 29.77 9.81 -4.64
N GLY A 486 29.99 8.72 -5.38
CA GLY A 486 30.70 7.53 -4.91
C GLY A 486 29.76 6.34 -4.70
N ALA A 487 30.20 5.35 -3.92
CA ALA A 487 29.36 4.22 -3.54
C ALA A 487 28.25 4.69 -2.58
N PRO A 488 26.95 4.54 -2.91
CA PRO A 488 25.86 4.97 -2.06
C PRO A 488 25.66 4.04 -0.85
N GLU A 489 24.87 4.48 0.12
CA GLU A 489 24.31 3.61 1.15
C GLU A 489 23.34 2.59 0.54
N ARG A 490 23.42 1.34 1.02
CA ARG A 490 22.35 0.35 0.80
C ARG A 490 21.15 0.70 1.68
N GLY A 491 19.95 0.44 1.18
CA GLY A 491 18.69 0.76 1.81
C GLY A 491 18.17 2.17 1.51
N ALA A 492 17.10 2.53 2.21
CA ALA A 492 16.28 3.70 1.91
C ALA A 492 16.94 5.05 2.25
N TYR A 493 17.88 5.10 3.19
CA TYR A 493 18.44 6.33 3.74
C TYR A 493 19.93 6.48 3.41
N SER A 494 20.38 7.71 3.11
CA SER A 494 21.80 8.03 3.11
C SER A 494 22.30 8.28 4.53
N PHE A 495 23.58 8.01 4.79
CA PHE A 495 24.17 8.24 6.10
C PHE A 495 24.51 9.71 6.30
N GLY A 496 24.11 10.26 7.45
CA GLY A 496 24.27 11.68 7.75
C GLY A 496 23.35 12.59 6.93
N ALA A 497 22.30 12.05 6.29
CA ALA A 497 21.15 12.86 5.92
C ALA A 497 20.55 13.44 7.22
N ALA A 498 20.62 14.76 7.37
CA ALA A 498 19.99 15.45 8.49
C ALA A 498 18.46 15.21 8.43
N GLU A 499 17.79 15.29 9.58
CA GLU A 499 16.34 15.52 9.57
C GLU A 499 16.09 16.84 8.82
N GLU A 500 15.62 16.78 7.59
CA GLU A 500 14.84 17.91 7.09
C GLU A 500 13.53 17.89 7.87
N THR A 501 13.50 18.68 8.95
CA THR A 501 12.24 19.20 9.46
C THR A 501 11.49 19.76 8.26
N VAL A 502 10.36 19.14 7.91
CA VAL A 502 9.35 19.79 7.06
C VAL A 502 9.17 21.17 7.66
N ALA A 503 9.55 22.20 6.91
CA ALA A 503 9.40 23.58 7.34
C ALA A 503 7.91 23.87 7.50
N GLY A 504 7.39 23.59 8.68
CA GLY A 504 6.20 24.22 9.19
C GLY A 504 6.46 25.71 9.15
N SER A 505 5.58 26.43 8.47
CA SER A 505 5.47 27.89 8.55
C SER A 505 5.68 28.32 10.00
N GLY A 506 6.69 29.16 10.21
CA GLY A 506 7.27 29.45 11.51
C GLY A 506 6.25 29.75 12.60
N GLY A 507 6.40 29.04 13.73
CA GLY A 507 5.93 29.52 15.01
C GLY A 507 6.74 30.77 15.38
N ALA A 508 6.10 31.94 15.30
CA ALA A 508 6.62 33.12 15.95
C ALA A 508 6.65 32.85 17.46
N SER A 509 7.86 32.91 18.02
CA SER A 509 8.13 33.00 19.45
C SER A 509 7.25 34.10 20.07
N ALA A 510 6.37 33.71 20.98
CA ALA A 510 5.77 34.64 21.92
C ALA A 510 6.86 35.07 22.90
N ALA A 511 7.48 36.22 22.61
CA ALA A 511 8.28 36.93 23.59
C ALA A 511 7.37 37.28 24.79
N ALA A 512 7.85 36.92 25.97
CA ALA A 512 7.25 37.30 27.24
C ALA A 512 7.07 38.82 27.29
N GLN A 513 5.82 39.26 27.42
CA GLN A 513 5.51 40.64 27.74
C GLN A 513 5.33 40.71 29.26
N GLU A 514 6.36 41.21 29.92
CA GLU A 514 6.36 41.60 31.32
C GLU A 514 5.26 42.65 31.55
N ASN A 515 4.37 42.37 32.52
CA ASN A 515 3.48 43.37 33.09
C ASN A 515 4.23 44.06 34.23
N PRO A 516 4.38 45.41 34.22
CA PRO A 516 5.02 46.11 35.32
C PRO A 516 4.02 46.44 36.44
N ASP A 517 4.50 46.32 37.67
CA ASP A 517 3.81 46.65 38.90
C ASP A 517 3.49 48.16 39.06
N THR A 518 2.32 48.39 39.67
CA THR A 518 1.89 49.46 40.60
C THR A 518 2.56 50.85 40.60
N ALA A 519 1.75 51.92 40.44
CA ALA A 519 1.72 53.07 41.36
C ALA A 519 0.51 54.01 41.16
N ALA A 520 -0.16 54.30 42.28
CA ALA A 520 -0.84 55.54 42.68
C ALA A 520 -2.16 56.01 42.02
N GLY A 521 -3.19 56.24 42.86
CA GLY A 521 -4.10 57.38 42.70
C GLY A 521 -5.58 57.25 43.14
N SER A 522 -5.85 57.57 44.42
CA SER A 522 -7.02 58.32 44.94
C SER A 522 -8.46 57.78 44.96
N GLY A 523 -9.12 57.96 46.12
CA GLY A 523 -10.57 58.18 46.31
C GLY A 523 -11.35 56.94 46.76
N ALA A 524 -11.54 56.68 48.05
CA ALA A 524 -12.55 57.24 48.97
C ALA A 524 -13.99 56.71 48.73
N GLU A 525 -14.63 56.32 49.85
CA GLU A 525 -16.05 55.97 50.13
C GLU A 525 -16.24 54.49 50.55
N THR A 526 -16.27 54.19 51.87
CA THR A 526 -17.45 54.09 52.78
C THR A 526 -18.52 53.14 52.23
N GLY A 527 -19.01 52.08 52.89
CA GLY A 527 -18.92 51.52 54.24
C GLY A 527 -20.04 50.47 54.37
N THR A 528 -20.04 49.67 55.47
CA THR A 528 -21.15 48.84 56.02
C THR A 528 -21.60 47.62 55.18
N ASP A 529 -21.95 46.42 55.69
CA ASP A 529 -22.13 45.87 57.03
C ASP A 529 -22.22 44.33 56.99
N ALA A 530 -22.02 43.71 58.17
CA ALA A 530 -22.61 42.45 58.70
C ALA A 530 -22.35 41.10 57.99
N ALA A 531 -21.60 40.16 58.58
CA ALA A 531 -21.91 39.27 59.72
C ALA A 531 -22.52 37.91 59.29
N GLY A 532 -21.92 36.81 59.78
CA GLY A 532 -22.43 35.44 59.64
C GLY A 532 -21.38 34.40 60.03
N THR A 533 -21.54 33.85 61.22
CA THR A 533 -20.64 32.97 61.98
C THR A 533 -20.78 31.47 61.65
N ASP A 534 -19.83 30.70 62.19
CA ASP A 534 -19.95 29.34 62.81
C ASP A 534 -19.05 28.24 62.20
N THR A 535 -17.90 27.98 62.82
CA THR A 535 -17.52 26.90 63.80
C THR A 535 -17.09 25.58 63.12
N ALA A 536 -15.79 25.23 63.19
CA ALA A 536 -15.10 24.34 64.17
C ALA A 536 -15.38 22.84 63.95
N GLY A 537 -14.44 21.90 63.97
CA GLY A 537 -12.99 21.93 64.22
C GLY A 537 -12.39 20.51 64.21
N THR A 538 -11.06 20.45 64.42
CA THR A 538 -10.26 19.37 65.07
C THR A 538 -10.19 17.97 64.41
N GLY A 539 -9.06 17.26 64.33
CA GLY A 539 -7.70 17.52 64.81
C GLY A 539 -6.76 16.31 64.62
N ALA A 540 -5.47 16.56 64.92
CA ALA A 540 -4.38 15.68 65.39
C ALA A 540 -3.97 14.43 64.55
N ALA A 541 -2.75 14.36 63.99
CA ALA A 541 -1.44 13.99 64.61
C ALA A 541 -1.36 12.49 64.98
N GLY A 542 -0.29 11.71 64.76
CA GLY A 542 1.08 11.91 64.27
C GLY A 542 1.87 10.59 64.49
N THR A 543 3.21 10.65 64.36
CA THR A 543 4.24 9.69 64.89
C THR A 543 4.36 8.32 64.20
N ASP A 544 5.52 7.70 63.92
CA ASP A 544 6.92 7.93 64.27
C ASP A 544 7.90 7.21 63.29
N ALA A 545 9.16 7.64 63.41
CA ALA A 545 10.47 7.16 62.94
C ALA A 545 10.70 5.61 62.96
N ALA A 546 11.72 4.98 62.33
CA ALA A 546 13.14 5.33 62.31
C ALA A 546 14.01 4.41 61.38
N SER A 547 15.18 4.96 60.97
CA SER A 547 16.54 4.37 60.85
C SER A 547 16.90 3.23 59.87
N GLY A 548 17.93 3.48 59.03
CA GLY A 548 18.68 2.51 58.15
C GLY A 548 19.77 1.69 58.89
N PRO A 549 20.93 1.27 58.29
CA PRO A 549 21.48 1.48 56.92
C PRO A 549 22.18 0.24 56.23
N SER A 550 22.69 0.47 55.01
CA SER A 550 23.87 -0.14 54.31
C SER A 550 23.86 -1.59 53.75
N GLY A 551 24.35 -1.76 52.50
CA GLY A 551 25.05 -2.99 52.05
C GLY A 551 24.81 -3.51 50.62
N ASP A 552 25.56 -2.96 49.65
CA ASP A 552 26.15 -3.45 48.38
C ASP A 552 25.62 -4.63 47.49
N ALA A 553 25.76 -4.38 46.17
CA ALA A 553 25.95 -5.22 44.97
C ALA A 553 25.00 -6.40 44.57
N GLY A 554 24.40 -6.29 43.37
CA GLY A 554 23.98 -7.45 42.56
C GLY A 554 22.96 -7.19 41.43
N SER A 555 23.46 -7.00 40.21
CA SER A 555 22.93 -7.51 38.91
C SER A 555 21.45 -7.31 38.47
N GLY A 556 21.27 -6.68 37.29
CA GLY A 556 20.17 -7.00 36.35
C GLY A 556 19.21 -5.82 36.03
N PRO A 557 19.02 -5.45 34.74
CA PRO A 557 18.27 -4.24 34.38
C PRO A 557 16.76 -4.51 34.34
N SER A 558 15.99 -3.71 35.08
CA SER A 558 14.54 -3.61 34.94
C SER A 558 14.17 -2.47 34.00
N ALA A 559 13.36 -2.81 33.01
CA ALA A 559 12.70 -1.89 32.09
C ALA A 559 11.57 -1.14 32.80
N GLN A 560 11.46 0.17 32.58
CA GLN A 560 10.18 0.89 32.53
C GLN A 560 10.30 2.11 31.61
N GLY A 561 9.40 2.18 30.62
CA GLY A 561 9.25 3.28 29.68
C GLY A 561 8.14 2.92 28.71
N GLY A 562 6.90 3.23 29.10
CA GLY A 562 5.69 2.83 28.41
C GLY A 562 5.51 3.48 27.05
N GLY A 563 5.12 2.65 26.08
CA GLY A 563 4.39 3.02 24.88
C GLY A 563 3.25 2.02 24.74
N GLU A 564 2.02 2.50 24.60
CA GLU A 564 0.82 1.66 24.52
C GLU A 564 0.86 0.76 23.28
N PRO A 565 0.54 -0.55 23.39
CA PRO A 565 0.42 -1.42 22.22
C PRO A 565 -0.93 -1.21 21.52
N LEU A 566 -0.90 -1.16 20.19
CA LEU A 566 -2.08 -1.24 19.32
C LEU A 566 -2.84 -2.55 19.62
N ALA A 567 -4.18 -2.44 19.64
CA ALA A 567 -5.13 -3.39 20.19
C ALA A 567 -4.81 -4.89 19.95
N GLU A 568 -4.71 -5.64 21.05
CA GLU A 568 -4.75 -7.10 21.07
C GLU A 568 -6.08 -7.61 20.51
N THR A 569 -6.03 -8.42 19.45
CA THR A 569 -7.17 -9.24 19.02
C THR A 569 -7.03 -10.65 19.56
N GLY A 570 -7.98 -11.02 20.43
CA GLY A 570 -8.02 -12.20 21.30
C GLY A 570 -7.52 -13.53 20.74
N GLY A 571 -6.62 -14.15 21.52
CA GLY A 571 -6.35 -15.58 21.51
C GLY A 571 -6.83 -16.19 22.84
N SER A 572 -7.49 -17.34 22.77
CA SER A 572 -7.77 -18.17 23.93
C SER A 572 -7.72 -19.64 23.53
N ASP A 573 -6.64 -20.31 23.91
CA ASP A 573 -6.61 -21.76 24.15
C ASP A 573 -7.08 -22.03 25.60
N PRO A 574 -7.62 -23.23 25.90
CA PRO A 574 -6.74 -24.22 26.54
C PRO A 574 -6.97 -25.71 26.18
N VAL A 575 -5.85 -26.44 26.10
CA VAL A 575 -5.54 -27.77 26.71
C VAL A 575 -6.07 -29.09 26.07
N LEU A 576 -5.11 -29.99 25.82
CA LEU A 576 -5.19 -31.42 25.40
C LEU A 576 -5.65 -32.37 26.54
N PRO A 577 -6.02 -33.65 26.25
CA PRO A 577 -5.02 -34.72 26.34
C PRO A 577 -5.14 -35.92 25.35
N LEU A 578 -3.95 -36.46 25.01
CA LEU A 578 -3.53 -37.88 24.84
C LEU A 578 -4.28 -38.93 23.97
N SER A 579 -3.56 -39.35 22.90
CA SER A 579 -3.16 -40.72 22.48
C SER A 579 -4.18 -41.86 22.19
N ILE A 580 -4.06 -42.52 21.02
CA ILE A 580 -3.63 -43.93 20.78
C ILE A 580 -3.88 -44.35 19.31
N ALA A 581 -3.09 -45.33 18.88
CA ALA A 581 -2.77 -45.82 17.53
C ALA A 581 -3.81 -46.73 16.81
N ALA A 582 -3.60 -46.81 15.48
CA ALA A 582 -3.66 -47.97 14.56
C ALA A 582 -4.93 -48.85 14.43
N GLY A 583 -5.30 -49.13 13.17
CA GLY A 583 -6.14 -50.29 12.83
C GLY A 583 -6.70 -50.27 11.40
N VAL A 584 -6.06 -51.01 10.49
CA VAL A 584 -6.57 -51.39 9.16
C VAL A 584 -7.59 -52.51 9.31
N LEU A 585 -8.73 -52.48 8.60
CA LEU A 585 -9.31 -53.67 7.98
C LEU A 585 -10.29 -53.34 6.84
N VAL A 586 -10.09 -54.04 5.73
CA VAL A 586 -10.90 -54.12 4.52
C VAL A 586 -11.90 -55.26 4.67
N VAL A 587 -13.17 -55.08 4.28
CA VAL A 587 -13.98 -56.11 3.58
C VAL A 587 -15.03 -55.39 2.72
N GLY A 588 -15.05 -55.68 1.41
CA GLY A 588 -16.07 -55.24 0.47
C GLY A 588 -17.15 -56.29 0.22
N ALA A 589 -18.22 -55.88 -0.45
CA ALA A 589 -18.97 -56.65 -1.45
C ALA A 589 -20.14 -55.78 -1.94
N GLY A 590 -20.19 -55.52 -3.25
CA GLY A 590 -21.35 -54.91 -3.89
C GLY A 590 -22.40 -55.95 -4.28
N LEU A 591 -23.64 -55.50 -4.50
CA LEU A 591 -24.48 -56.06 -5.55
C LEU A 591 -25.54 -55.04 -6.00
N PHE A 592 -25.59 -54.83 -7.30
CA PHE A 592 -26.60 -54.08 -8.07
C PHE A 592 -27.99 -54.71 -7.96
N VAL A 593 -29.06 -53.90 -7.87
CA VAL A 593 -30.34 -54.16 -8.56
C VAL A 593 -30.97 -52.84 -9.01
N LEU A 594 -31.17 -52.71 -10.32
CA LEU A 594 -32.08 -51.74 -10.97
C LEU A 594 -33.54 -52.03 -10.59
N ALA A 595 -34.33 -51.00 -10.26
CA ALA A 595 -35.74 -50.95 -10.65
C ALA A 595 -36.32 -49.52 -10.62
N ARG A 596 -36.64 -49.03 -11.82
CA ARG A 596 -37.67 -48.02 -12.13
C ARG A 596 -38.91 -48.11 -11.23
N ARG A 597 -39.47 -46.98 -10.76
CA ARG A 597 -40.63 -46.24 -11.36
C ARG A 597 -41.29 -45.26 -10.37
N ARG A 598 -41.42 -44.01 -10.86
CA ARG A 598 -42.61 -43.13 -10.90
C ARG A 598 -43.28 -42.57 -9.63
N ARG A 599 -43.44 -41.23 -9.74
CA ARG A 599 -44.53 -40.33 -9.29
C ARG A 599 -44.53 -40.05 -7.77
N SER A 600 -44.61 -38.80 -7.31
CA SER A 600 -45.25 -37.61 -7.90
C SER A 600 -44.45 -36.35 -7.57
#